data_AF-A0A6J4LT77-F1
#
_entry.id   AF-A0A6J4LT77-F1
#
_cell.length_a   1.000
_cell.length_b   1.000
_cell.length_c   1.000
_cell.angle_alpha   90.00
_cell.angle_beta   90.00
_cell.angle_gamma   90.00
#
_symmetry.space_group_name_H-M   'P 1'
#
loop_
_entity.id
_entity.type
_entity.pdbx_description
1 polymer ?
#
loop_
_entity_poly.entity_id
_entity_poly.type
_entity_poly.pdbx_seq_one_letter_code
_entity_poly.pdbx_strand_id
1 'polypeptide(L)'
;MPLTPAHPAVVLPLQRLGLPLSALVAGAVAPDAPVYLPVGVSYSTTHSGGGLVVDVVLGLVVLGLWSALVRDAVVDLVQPLRHRAKARARLERR
;
A
#
# COMPACT_ATOMS: atom_id res chain seq x y z
N MET A 1 -17.82 -5.57 -0.18
CA MET A 1 -17.31 -5.87 -1.55
C MET A 1 -16.15 -6.84 -1.42
N PRO A 2 -16.01 -7.86 -2.27
CA PRO A 2 -14.83 -8.74 -2.23
C PRO A 2 -13.56 -7.91 -2.48
N LEU A 3 -12.48 -8.23 -1.77
CA LEU A 3 -11.18 -7.59 -1.92
C LEU A 3 -10.60 -7.98 -3.29
N THR A 4 -10.93 -7.22 -4.34
CA THR A 4 -10.41 -7.49 -5.69
C THR A 4 -9.02 -6.87 -5.83
N PRO A 5 -8.08 -7.55 -6.52
CA PRO A 5 -6.78 -6.96 -6.82
C PRO A 5 -6.86 -5.81 -7.85
N ALA A 6 -8.05 -5.52 -8.40
CA ALA A 6 -8.24 -4.43 -9.36
C ALA A 6 -7.88 -3.06 -8.77
N HIS A 7 -8.25 -2.81 -7.52
CA HIS A 7 -7.98 -1.52 -6.86
C HIS A 7 -6.47 -1.24 -6.74
N PRO A 8 -5.64 -2.13 -6.15
CA PRO A 8 -4.19 -1.92 -6.15
C PRO A 8 -3.55 -2.06 -7.54
N ALA A 9 -4.18 -2.74 -8.50
CA ALA A 9 -3.63 -2.86 -9.87
C ALA A 9 -3.71 -1.55 -10.67
N VAL A 10 -4.54 -0.58 -10.27
CA VAL A 10 -4.71 0.70 -10.99
C VAL A 10 -3.40 1.48 -11.14
N VAL A 11 -2.44 1.27 -10.23
CA VAL A 11 -1.15 1.98 -10.22
C VAL A 11 -0.05 1.27 -11.01
N LEU A 12 -0.29 0.05 -11.53
CA LEU A 12 0.72 -0.70 -12.29
C LEU A 12 1.26 0.06 -13.52
N PRO A 13 0.45 0.81 -14.31
CA PRO A 13 0.98 1.60 -15.41
C PRO A 13 2.01 2.65 -14.97
N LEU A 14 1.87 3.18 -13.74
CA LEU A 14 2.76 4.20 -13.18
C LEU A 14 4.13 3.65 -12.76
N GLN A 15 4.32 2.32 -12.73
CA GLN A 15 5.61 1.71 -12.40
C GLN A 15 6.74 2.17 -13.34
N ARG A 16 6.39 2.55 -14.58
CA ARG A 16 7.34 3.05 -15.59
C ARG A 16 7.94 4.41 -15.24
N LEU A 17 7.35 5.13 -14.30
CA LEU A 17 7.79 6.46 -13.86
C LEU A 17 8.87 6.40 -12.75
N GLY A 18 9.28 5.21 -12.32
CA GLY A 18 10.27 5.05 -11.25
C GLY A 18 9.74 5.40 -9.84
N LEU A 19 8.41 5.56 -9.71
CA LEU A 19 7.75 5.84 -8.44
C LEU A 19 7.75 4.61 -7.50
N PRO A 20 7.75 4.81 -6.16
CA PRO A 20 7.69 3.72 -5.21
C PRO A 20 6.32 3.00 -5.29
N LEU A 21 6.27 1.88 -6.02
CA LEU A 21 5.02 1.17 -6.31
C LEU A 21 4.28 0.73 -5.05
N SER A 22 4.97 0.33 -3.98
CA SER A 22 4.33 -0.03 -2.71
C SER A 22 3.61 1.14 -2.05
N ALA A 23 4.14 2.38 -2.18
CA ALA A 23 3.48 3.57 -1.67
C ALA A 23 2.27 3.94 -2.52
N LEU A 24 2.36 3.79 -3.85
CA LEU A 24 1.23 3.98 -4.75
C LEU A 24 0.09 2.99 -4.44
N VAL A 25 0.42 1.71 -4.23
CA VAL A 25 -0.54 0.68 -3.84
C VAL A 25 -1.18 1.02 -2.50
N ALA A 26 -0.38 1.36 -1.48
CA ALA A 26 -0.90 1.71 -0.15
C ALA A 26 -1.84 2.93 -0.21
N GLY A 27 -1.48 3.97 -0.98
CA GLY A 27 -2.33 5.14 -1.19
C GLY A 27 -3.62 4.83 -1.96
N ALA A 28 -3.56 3.95 -2.96
CA ALA A 28 -4.73 3.55 -3.75
C ALA A 28 -5.77 2.76 -2.92
N VAL A 29 -5.34 2.02 -1.90
CA VAL A 29 -6.24 1.22 -1.06
C VAL A 29 -6.64 1.89 0.25
N ALA A 30 -5.93 2.95 0.67
CA ALA A 30 -6.14 3.61 1.96
C ALA A 30 -7.57 4.17 2.16
N PRO A 31 -8.20 4.84 1.18
CA PRO A 31 -9.55 5.38 1.37
C PRO A 31 -10.61 4.31 1.67
N ASP A 32 -10.38 3.09 1.19
CA ASP A 32 -11.27 1.94 1.39
C ASP A 32 -10.99 1.16 2.67
N ALA A 33 -9.97 1.51 3.46
CA ALA A 33 -9.65 0.81 4.70
C ALA A 33 -10.85 0.64 5.66
N PRO A 34 -11.74 1.64 5.85
CA PRO A 34 -12.95 1.49 6.68
C PRO A 34 -13.94 0.41 6.22
N VAL A 35 -13.88 0.00 4.95
CA VAL A 35 -14.74 -1.06 4.40
C VAL A 35 -14.27 -2.44 4.88
N TYR A 36 -12.96 -2.60 5.11
CA TYR A 36 -12.34 -3.90 5.41
C TYR A 36 -11.93 -4.06 6.87
N LEU A 37 -11.62 -2.96 7.55
CA LEU A 37 -11.05 -2.95 8.89
C LEU A 37 -11.69 -1.84 9.77
N PRO A 38 -11.81 -2.06 11.09
CA PRO A 38 -12.32 -1.05 12.01
C PRO A 38 -11.24 0.00 12.32
N VAL A 39 -10.93 0.86 11.36
CA VAL A 39 -9.84 1.88 11.46
C VAL A 39 -10.25 3.17 12.19
N GLY A 40 -11.46 3.24 12.74
CA GLY A 40 -11.91 4.37 13.58
C GLY A 40 -12.28 5.65 12.80
N VAL A 41 -12.29 5.61 11.47
CA VAL A 41 -12.77 6.70 10.60
C VAL A 41 -13.86 6.17 9.67
N SER A 42 -14.82 7.03 9.31
CA SER A 42 -15.93 6.65 8.43
C SER A 42 -15.50 6.62 6.96
N TYR A 43 -16.14 5.77 6.16
CA TYR A 43 -15.95 5.74 4.70
C TYR A 43 -16.27 7.11 4.06
N SER A 44 -17.29 7.82 4.54
CA SER A 44 -17.60 9.17 4.06
C SER A 44 -16.48 10.18 4.35
N THR A 45 -15.73 10.00 5.44
CA THR A 45 -14.60 10.87 5.76
C THR A 45 -13.45 10.65 4.77
N THR A 46 -13.09 9.39 4.51
CA THR A 46 -12.02 9.03 3.56
C THR A 46 -12.38 9.34 2.11
N HIS A 47 -13.68 9.49 1.80
CA HIS A 47 -14.16 9.91 0.47
C HIS A 47 -14.59 11.38 0.39
N SER A 48 -14.10 12.21 1.32
CA SER A 48 -14.32 13.65 1.29
C SER A 48 -13.06 14.40 0.85
N GLY A 49 -13.20 15.61 0.30
CA GLY A 49 -12.02 16.42 -0.05
C GLY A 49 -11.09 16.71 1.13
N GLY A 50 -11.65 16.86 2.34
CA GLY A 50 -10.88 17.01 3.59
C GLY A 50 -10.26 15.71 4.11
N GLY A 51 -10.72 14.56 3.60
CA GLY A 51 -10.23 13.22 3.95
C GLY A 51 -8.81 12.92 3.50
N LEU A 52 -8.26 13.71 2.58
CA LEU A 52 -6.94 13.47 2.00
C LEU A 52 -5.84 13.27 3.05
N VAL A 53 -5.83 14.08 4.12
CA VAL A 53 -4.84 13.94 5.19
C VAL A 53 -5.01 12.61 5.94
N VAL A 54 -6.25 12.18 6.17
CA VAL A 54 -6.57 10.90 6.80
C VAL A 54 -6.08 9.75 5.92
N ASP A 55 -6.33 9.80 4.62
CA ASP A 55 -5.91 8.75 3.68
C ASP A 55 -4.39 8.68 3.55
N VAL A 56 -3.69 9.82 3.58
CA VAL A 56 -2.22 9.85 3.61
C VAL A 56 -1.70 9.16 4.87
N VAL A 57 -2.27 9.45 6.04
CA VAL A 57 -1.87 8.79 7.30
C VAL A 57 -2.15 7.29 7.24
N LEU A 58 -3.34 6.88 6.80
CA LEU A 58 -3.70 5.47 6.62
C LEU A 58 -2.74 4.77 5.65
N GLY A 59 -2.46 5.38 4.50
CA GLY A 59 -1.52 4.86 3.52
C GLY A 59 -0.11 4.71 4.07
N LEU A 60 0.38 5.67 4.87
CA LEU A 60 1.68 5.58 5.53
C LEU A 60 1.70 4.46 6.57
N VAL A 61 0.63 4.26 7.34
CA VAL A 61 0.51 3.13 8.28
C VAL A 61 0.56 1.81 7.52
N VAL A 62 -0.22 1.65 6.45
CA VAL A 62 -0.21 0.44 5.61
C VAL A 62 1.18 0.19 5.01
N LEU A 63 1.82 1.22 4.46
CA LEU A 63 3.16 1.13 3.91
C LEU A 63 4.20 0.75 4.97
N GLY A 64 4.06 1.31 6.18
CA GLY A 64 4.91 1.00 7.33
C GLY A 64 4.77 -0.45 7.77
N LEU A 65 3.54 -0.93 7.96
CA LEU A 65 3.25 -2.33 8.29
C LEU A 65 3.77 -3.29 7.21
N TRP A 66 3.55 -2.97 5.94
CA TRP A 66 4.09 -3.73 4.82
C TRP A 66 5.61 -3.82 4.90
N SER A 67 6.29 -2.69 5.04
CA SER A 67 7.74 -2.62 4.98
C SER A 67 8.42 -3.25 6.21
N ALA A 68 7.82 -3.11 7.39
CA ALA A 68 8.40 -3.56 8.65
C ALA A 68 8.07 -5.02 8.99
N LEU A 69 6.90 -5.52 8.58
CA LEU A 69 6.38 -6.81 9.07
C LEU A 69 6.16 -7.84 7.95
N VAL A 70 5.67 -7.42 6.78
CA VAL A 70 5.12 -8.35 5.79
C VAL A 70 6.06 -8.61 4.62
N ARG A 71 6.73 -7.56 4.12
CA ARG A 71 7.49 -7.60 2.87
C ARG A 71 8.55 -8.68 2.88
N ASP A 72 9.42 -8.69 3.89
CA ASP A 72 10.57 -9.59 3.90
C ASP A 72 10.12 -11.05 4.02
N ALA A 73 9.09 -11.32 4.82
CA ALA A 73 8.45 -12.65 4.88
C ALA A 73 7.87 -13.07 3.50
N VAL A 74 7.20 -12.17 2.78
CA VAL A 74 6.68 -12.46 1.43
C VAL A 74 7.81 -12.72 0.44
N VAL A 75 8.89 -11.92 0.47
CA VAL A 75 10.05 -12.11 -0.42
C VAL A 75 10.73 -13.46 -0.16
N ASP A 76 10.84 -13.88 1.10
CA ASP A 76 11.47 -15.15 1.46
C ASP A 76 10.61 -16.37 1.09
N LEU A 77 9.29 -16.28 1.31
CA LEU A 77 8.35 -17.37 1.06
C LEU A 77 8.02 -17.53 -0.43
N VAL A 78 8.09 -16.47 -1.23
CA VAL A 78 7.74 -16.48 -2.66
C VAL A 78 9.01 -16.57 -3.52
N GLN A 79 9.38 -17.79 -3.93
CA GLN A 79 10.64 -18.09 -4.64
C GLN A 79 10.98 -17.11 -5.79
N PRO A 80 10.05 -16.77 -6.71
CA PRO A 80 10.37 -15.85 -7.80
C PRO A 80 10.73 -14.44 -7.34
N LEU A 81 10.19 -14.00 -6.19
CA LEU A 81 10.46 -12.68 -5.63
C LEU A 81 11.81 -12.63 -4.94
N ARG A 82 12.23 -13.71 -4.27
CA ARG A 82 13.53 -13.78 -3.58
C ARG A 82 14.73 -13.45 -4.48
N HIS A 83 14.66 -13.85 -5.75
CA HIS A 83 15.72 -13.60 -6.73
C HIS A 83 15.65 -12.22 -7.41
N ARG A 84 14.53 -11.50 -7.26
CA ARG A 84 14.26 -10.23 -7.96
C ARG A 84 14.18 -9.03 -7.02
N ALA A 85 13.75 -9.25 -5.79
CA ALA A 85 13.58 -8.21 -4.78
C ALA A 85 14.83 -8.07 -3.92
N LYS A 86 15.15 -6.84 -3.51
CA LYS A 86 16.22 -6.59 -2.53
C LYS A 86 15.88 -7.28 -1.21
N ALA A 87 16.91 -7.84 -0.56
CA ALA A 87 16.81 -8.58 0.70
C ALA A 87 16.24 -7.76 1.87
N ARG A 88 16.27 -6.43 1.82
CA ARG A 88 15.57 -5.54 2.76
C ARG A 88 14.92 -4.37 2.05
N ALA A 89 13.76 -3.95 2.55
CA ALA A 89 13.24 -2.62 2.26
C ALA A 89 13.99 -1.58 3.08
N ARG A 90 14.87 -0.82 2.43
CA ARG A 90 15.21 0.51 2.93
C ARG A 90 14.34 1.51 2.19
N LEU A 91 13.64 2.37 2.93
CA LEU A 91 13.02 3.60 2.40
C LEU A 91 14.09 4.63 1.97
N GLU A 92 15.34 4.19 1.77
CA GLU A 92 16.44 5.07 1.44
C GLU A 92 16.36 5.43 -0.04
N ARG A 93 16.15 6.73 -0.25
CA ARG A 93 16.44 7.48 -1.46
C ARG A 93 17.68 6.90 -2.16
N ARG A 94 17.52 6.52 -3.43
CA ARG A 94 18.64 6.51 -4.37
C ARG A 94 18.97 7.95 -4.74
#